data_AF-A0A182W7Q4-F1
#
_entry.id   AF-A0A182W7Q4-F1
#
_cell.length_a   1.000
_cell.length_b   1.000
_cell.length_c   1.000
_cell.angle_alpha   90.00
_cell.angle_beta   90.00
_cell.angle_gamma   90.00
#
_symmetry.space_group_name_H-M   'P 1'
#
loop_
_entity.id
_entity.type
_entity.pdbx_description
1 polymer ?
#
loop_
_entity_poly.entity_id
_entity_poly.type
_entity_poly.pdbx_seq_one_letter_code
_entity_poly.pdbx_strand_id
1 'polypeptide(L)' 'MPKPVEEPFDQFQQYYRTPSNRTTTENFQLFLWNPEEGAIFGRSPSSW' A
#
# COMPACT_ATOMS: atom_id res chain seq x y z
N MET A 1 -20.94 -7.52 -33.23
CA MET A 1 -20.01 -6.67 -32.47
C MET A 1 -18.83 -7.54 -32.05
N PRO A 2 -17.57 -7.16 -32.31
CA PRO A 2 -16.44 -7.90 -31.75
C PRO A 2 -16.50 -7.75 -30.24
N LYS A 3 -16.40 -8.86 -29.50
CA LYS A 3 -16.40 -8.83 -28.03
C LYS A 3 -15.10 -8.15 -27.58
N PRO A 4 -15.13 -7.28 -26.56
CA PRO A 4 -13.90 -6.74 -25.99
C PRO A 4 -13.06 -7.91 -25.50
N VAL A 5 -11.83 -8.00 -25.99
CA VAL A 5 -10.83 -8.91 -25.44
C VAL A 5 -10.52 -8.34 -24.06
N GLU A 6 -11.15 -8.88 -23.02
CA GLU A 6 -10.71 -8.61 -21.64
C GLU A 6 -9.27 -9.09 -21.56
N GLU A 7 -8.34 -8.14 -21.45
CA GLU A 7 -6.94 -8.45 -21.16
C GLU A 7 -6.91 -9.41 -19.96
N PRO A 8 -6.19 -10.54 -20.05
CA PRO A 8 -6.15 -11.49 -18.95
C PRO A 8 -5.58 -10.76 -17.75
N PHE A 9 -6.48 -10.43 -16.81
CA PHE A 9 -6.17 -9.76 -15.56
C PHE A 9 -5.04 -10.55 -14.92
N ASP A 10 -3.87 -9.93 -14.85
CA ASP A 10 -2.59 -10.56 -14.59
C ASP A 10 -2.67 -11.31 -13.25
N GLN A 11 -2.96 -12.62 -13.34
CA GLN A 11 -3.29 -13.48 -12.21
C GLN A 11 -2.13 -13.54 -11.19
N PHE A 12 -0.94 -13.13 -11.64
CA PHE A 12 0.27 -13.02 -10.86
C PHE A 12 0.34 -11.78 -9.97
N GLN A 13 -0.39 -10.70 -10.28
CA GLN A 13 -0.43 -9.50 -9.42
C GLN A 13 -1.08 -9.76 -8.05
N GLN A 14 -1.94 -10.77 -7.95
CA GLN A 14 -2.57 -11.17 -6.69
C GLN A 14 -1.57 -11.73 -5.68
N TYR A 15 -0.48 -12.36 -6.14
CA TYR A 15 0.54 -12.92 -5.24
C TYR A 15 1.52 -11.87 -4.69
N TYR A 16 1.67 -10.73 -5.37
CA TYR A 16 2.52 -9.63 -4.91
C TYR A 16 1.76 -8.63 -4.02
N ARG A 17 0.44 -8.56 -4.12
CA ARG A 17 -0.38 -7.78 -3.19
C ARG A 17 -0.53 -8.56 -1.89
N THR A 18 0.36 -8.30 -0.93
CA THR A 18 0.08 -8.65 0.46
C THR A 18 -1.19 -7.90 0.87
N PRO A 19 -2.28 -8.57 1.26
CA PRO A 19 -3.45 -7.86 1.76
C PRO A 19 -3.06 -7.18 3.07
N SER A 20 -2.89 -5.86 3.01
CA SER A 20 -2.78 -5.05 4.21
C SER A 20 -4.15 -5.05 4.87
N ASN A 21 -4.34 -5.92 5.87
CA ASN A 21 -5.54 -5.96 6.73
C ASN A 21 -5.62 -4.74 7.68
N ARG A 22 -4.84 -3.68 7.41
CA ARG A 22 -4.82 -2.47 8.22
C ARG A 22 -6.06 -1.65 7.93
N THR A 23 -6.80 -1.36 8.98
CA THR A 23 -7.88 -0.38 8.99
C THR A 23 -7.38 1.01 8.60
N THR A 24 -8.28 1.87 8.11
CA THR A 24 -7.95 3.28 7.81
C THR A 24 -7.34 3.99 9.00
N THR A 25 -7.78 3.67 10.22
CA THR A 25 -7.27 4.25 11.46
C THR A 25 -5.82 3.84 11.73
N GLU A 26 -5.48 2.56 11.53
CA GLU A 26 -4.10 2.08 11.68
C GLU A 26 -3.16 2.71 10.64
N ASN A 27 -3.63 2.89 9.40
CA ASN A 27 -2.86 3.60 8.38
C ASN A 27 -2.64 5.07 8.75
N PHE A 28 -3.65 5.74 9.32
CA PHE A 28 -3.51 7.11 9.79
C PHE A 28 -2.55 7.24 10.97
N GLN A 29 -2.58 6.28 11.91
CA GLN A 29 -1.62 6.24 13.02
C GLN A 29 -0.19 6.06 12.53
N LEU A 30 0.04 5.13 11.58
CA LEU A 30 1.36 4.92 10.97
C LEU A 30 1.86 6.14 10.18
N PHE A 31 0.94 6.88 9.54
CA PHE A 31 1.28 8.15 8.90
C PHE A 31 1.80 9.17 9.91
N LEU A 32 1.11 9.36 11.05
CA LEU A 32 1.54 10.30 12.09
C LEU A 32 2.87 9.87 12.71
N TRP A 33 2.99 8.60 13.05
CA TRP A 33 4.16 8.04 13.73
C TRP A 33 4.35 6.58 13.33
N ASN A 34 5.49 6.31 12.70
CA ASN A 34 5.95 4.96 12.43
C ASN A 34 7.11 4.61 13.39
N PRO A 35 6.88 3.82 14.45
CA PRO A 35 7.93 3.45 15.40
C PRO A 35 8.99 2.52 14.80
N GLU A 36 8.66 1.73 13.78
CA GLU A 36 9.60 0.81 13.14
C GLU A 36 10.65 1.57 12.32
N GLU A 37 10.22 2.64 11.64
CA GLU A 37 11.09 3.48 10.82
C GLU A 37 11.61 4.72 11.57
N GLY A 38 11.13 4.97 12.79
CA GLY A 38 11.41 6.21 13.54
C GLY A 38 10.96 7.47 12.79
N ALA A 39 9.92 7.34 11.95
CA ALA A 39 9.46 8.39 11.06
C ALA A 39 8.23 9.11 11.65
N ILE A 40 8.22 10.44 11.54
CA ILE A 40 7.08 11.30 11.89
C ILE A 40 6.52 11.87 10.59
N PHE A 41 5.20 11.79 10.38
CA PHE A 41 4.55 12.21 9.12
C PHE A 41 5.13 11.54 7.86
N GLY A 42 5.55 10.27 7.98
CA GLY A 42 6.19 9.52 6.90
C GLY A 42 7.57 10.06 6.49
N ARG A 43 8.23 10.88 7.33
CA ARG A 43 9.59 11.37 7.09
C ARG A 43 10.52 10.97 8.22
N SER A 44 11.69 10.43 7.87
CA SER A 44 12.79 10.27 8.81
C SER A 44 13.50 11.61 9.05
N PRO A 45 14.15 11.82 10.22
CA PRO A 45 14.88 13.06 10.51
C PRO A 45 15.97 13.41 9.49
N SER A 46 16.52 12.40 8.80
CA SER A 46 17.53 12.58 7.75
C SER A 46 16.97 13.08 6.42
N SER A 47 15.65 13.03 6.24
CA SER A 47 14.94 13.41 5.01
C SER A 47 14.19 14.75 5.12
N TRP A 48 14.41 15.49 6.22
CA TRP A 48 13.85 16.82 6.44
C TRP A 48 14.71 17.93 5.82
#